data_AF-A0A521TVU8-F1
#
_entry.id   AF-A0A521TVU8-F1
#
_cell.length_a   1.000
_cell.length_b   1.000
_cell.length_c   1.000
_cell.angle_alpha   90.00
_cell.angle_beta   90.00
_cell.angle_gamma   90.00
#
_symmetry.space_group_name_H-M   'P 1'
#
loop_
_entity.id
_entity.type
_entity.pdbx_description
1 polymer ?
#
loop_
_entity_poly.entity_id
_entity_poly.type
_entity_poly.pdbx_seq_one_letter_code
_entity_poly.pdbx_strand_id
1 'polypeptide(L)'
;MPIRTSIALALAAALSLGASTSAWAQRRSHPPRRPTPAAARPGSVAVAPPTVATTEATPQARPTLDLAEVIPVPVSAVDGMLRRMRVYLVIAPPGSTAFGIGALGQGRRIWAVLPSCRTTNPDDDREPCPVDRLTLEAVIRGNVNSGTPTFLGGVADARRVQSFVVEQSAPRVRLRVLGPGDRVRYEAVVEADRLADLQPPEGASSADGFTLDLTRYPAR
;
A
#
# COMPACT_ATOMS: atom_id res chain seq x y z
N MET A 1 -19.09 -41.85 -41.61
CA MET A 1 -18.79 -41.49 -40.21
C MET A 1 -19.54 -40.19 -39.88
N PRO A 2 -20.69 -40.23 -39.17
CA PRO A 2 -21.41 -39.03 -38.80
C PRO A 2 -20.95 -38.47 -37.44
N ILE A 3 -20.88 -37.14 -37.40
CA ILE A 3 -20.42 -36.28 -36.30
C ILE A 3 -21.51 -36.20 -35.21
N ARG A 4 -21.10 -36.39 -33.95
CA ARG A 4 -21.93 -36.24 -32.76
C ARG A 4 -22.04 -34.76 -32.38
N THR A 5 -23.26 -34.27 -32.18
CA THR A 5 -23.53 -32.97 -31.57
C THR A 5 -24.46 -33.18 -30.37
N SER A 6 -23.93 -33.01 -29.17
CA SER A 6 -24.70 -32.97 -27.92
C SER A 6 -24.50 -31.59 -27.31
N ILE A 7 -25.57 -30.80 -27.21
CA ILE A 7 -25.60 -29.55 -26.44
C ILE A 7 -26.74 -29.67 -25.44
N ALA A 8 -26.36 -29.71 -24.17
CA ALA A 8 -27.24 -29.56 -23.02
C ALA A 8 -27.48 -28.07 -22.78
N LEU A 9 -28.73 -27.69 -22.52
CA LEU A 9 -29.09 -26.38 -21.99
C LEU A 9 -29.79 -26.58 -20.64
N ALA A 10 -29.17 -26.10 -19.57
CA ALA A 10 -29.77 -25.95 -18.26
C ALA A 10 -30.02 -24.47 -18.01
N LEU A 11 -31.27 -24.12 -17.70
CA LEU A 11 -31.70 -22.76 -17.39
C LEU A 11 -32.84 -22.88 -16.38
N ALA A 12 -32.63 -22.34 -15.18
CA ALA A 12 -33.60 -21.48 -14.50
C ALA A 12 -33.07 -21.06 -13.13
N ALA A 13 -33.08 -19.74 -12.94
CA ALA A 13 -32.84 -19.02 -11.70
C ALA A 13 -34.07 -19.02 -10.80
N ALA A 14 -33.85 -18.71 -9.52
CA ALA A 14 -34.54 -17.67 -8.74
C ALA A 14 -34.64 -18.09 -7.25
N LEU A 15 -34.24 -17.19 -6.35
CA LEU A 15 -35.13 -16.53 -5.39
C LEU A 15 -34.32 -15.78 -4.33
N SER A 16 -34.51 -14.47 -4.35
CA SER A 16 -34.25 -13.51 -3.28
C SER A 16 -35.38 -13.54 -2.26
N LEU A 17 -35.10 -13.30 -0.96
CA LEU A 17 -35.92 -12.49 -0.02
C LEU A 17 -35.44 -12.59 1.44
N GLY A 18 -35.45 -11.44 2.12
CA GLY A 18 -35.63 -11.29 3.57
C GLY A 18 -34.33 -11.05 4.36
N ALA A 19 -34.27 -10.18 5.37
CA ALA A 19 -35.23 -9.23 5.93
C ALA A 19 -34.44 -8.24 6.81
N SER A 20 -34.87 -6.98 6.84
CA SER A 20 -34.41 -5.93 7.76
C SER A 20 -34.89 -6.20 9.19
N THR A 21 -34.03 -5.96 10.19
CA THR A 21 -34.48 -5.47 11.51
C THR A 21 -33.48 -4.48 12.10
N SER A 22 -34.04 -3.41 12.66
CA SER A 22 -33.38 -2.27 13.28
C SER A 22 -33.33 -2.39 14.81
N ALA A 23 -32.65 -1.43 15.45
CA ALA A 23 -32.52 -1.17 16.90
C ALA A 23 -31.45 -2.06 17.57
N TRP A 24 -30.49 -1.53 18.34
CA TRP A 24 -30.72 -0.74 19.55
C TRP A 24 -29.59 0.27 19.80
N ALA A 25 -29.99 1.48 20.16
CA ALA A 25 -29.15 2.51 20.75
C ALA A 25 -29.04 2.30 22.26
N GLN A 26 -27.83 2.29 22.81
CA GLN A 26 -27.62 2.48 24.25
C GLN A 26 -26.45 3.44 24.50
N ARG A 27 -26.82 4.69 24.76
CA ARG A 27 -26.00 5.72 25.39
C ARG A 27 -25.63 5.24 26.80
N ARG A 28 -24.35 5.33 27.18
CA ARG A 28 -23.93 5.40 28.58
C ARG A 28 -23.08 6.63 28.79
N SER A 29 -23.56 7.44 29.71
CA SER A 29 -23.13 8.77 30.10
C SER A 29 -21.81 8.73 30.88
N HIS A 30 -20.89 9.64 30.55
CA HIS A 30 -19.73 9.99 31.36
C HIS A 30 -20.15 10.82 32.60
N PRO A 31 -19.61 10.55 33.80
CA PRO A 31 -19.56 11.54 34.86
C PRO A 31 -18.29 12.42 34.74
N PRO A 32 -18.39 13.76 34.86
CA PRO A 32 -17.22 14.63 34.88
C PRO A 32 -16.49 14.55 36.23
N ARG A 33 -15.18 14.27 36.19
CA ARG A 33 -14.29 14.39 37.37
C ARG A 33 -13.98 15.87 37.63
N ARG A 34 -14.13 16.28 38.89
CA ARG A 34 -13.82 17.62 39.40
C ARG A 34 -12.33 17.97 39.24
N PRO A 35 -12.00 19.26 39.01
CA PRO A 35 -10.63 19.74 39.03
C PRO A 35 -10.08 19.83 40.45
N THR A 36 -8.85 19.32 40.63
CA THR A 36 -8.05 19.46 41.86
C THR A 36 -7.44 20.87 41.92
N PRO A 37 -7.47 21.58 43.06
CA PRO A 37 -6.85 22.89 43.20
C PRO A 37 -5.32 22.80 43.24
N ALA A 38 -4.69 23.78 42.59
CA ALA A 38 -3.24 23.96 42.49
C ALA A 38 -2.61 24.30 43.85
N ALA A 39 -1.58 23.56 44.22
CA ALA A 39 -0.70 23.94 45.32
C ALA A 39 0.38 24.91 44.80
N ALA A 40 0.29 26.16 45.24
CA ALA A 40 1.37 27.13 45.16
C ALA A 40 2.52 26.72 46.09
N ARG A 41 3.77 26.95 45.68
CA ARG A 41 4.91 27.26 46.57
C ARG A 41 6.15 27.73 45.78
N PRO A 42 7.12 28.39 46.43
CA PRO A 42 7.69 29.65 45.99
C PRO A 42 9.19 29.54 45.66
N GLY A 43 9.79 30.62 45.15
CA GLY A 43 11.25 30.76 45.14
C GLY A 43 11.79 31.29 43.82
N SER A 44 11.54 32.58 43.59
CA SER A 44 12.31 33.37 42.64
C SER A 44 13.71 33.58 43.24
N VAL A 45 14.74 33.06 42.59
CA VAL A 45 16.13 33.49 42.81
C VAL A 45 16.58 34.13 41.50
N ALA A 46 16.64 35.45 41.52
CA ALA A 46 17.20 36.24 40.43
C ALA A 46 18.73 36.02 40.40
N VAL A 47 19.20 35.31 39.38
CA VAL A 47 20.62 35.29 39.00
C VAL A 47 20.77 36.27 37.84
N ALA A 48 21.57 37.32 38.06
CA ALA A 48 21.91 38.29 37.03
C ALA A 48 22.69 37.61 35.89
N PRO A 49 22.33 37.83 34.60
CA PRO A 49 23.15 37.36 33.50
C PRO A 49 24.39 38.25 33.32
N PRO A 50 25.56 37.68 32.96
CA PRO A 50 26.73 38.47 32.59
C PRO A 50 26.51 39.18 31.26
N THR A 51 27.06 40.40 31.16
CA THR A 51 27.11 41.23 29.96
C THR A 51 27.75 40.46 28.80
N VAL A 52 26.94 40.05 27.82
CA VAL A 52 27.42 39.53 26.53
C VAL A 52 27.56 40.70 25.57
N ALA A 53 28.77 40.87 25.04
CA ALA A 53 29.06 41.83 23.99
C ALA A 53 28.14 41.63 22.78
N THR A 54 27.57 42.71 22.27
CA THR A 54 26.80 42.73 21.03
C THR A 54 27.74 42.44 19.86
N THR A 55 27.86 41.17 19.47
CA THR A 55 28.31 40.82 18.13
C THR A 55 27.15 41.09 17.18
N GLU A 56 27.40 41.96 16.22
CA GLU A 56 26.56 42.30 15.09
C GLU A 56 25.99 41.02 14.45
N ALA A 57 24.69 40.79 14.65
CA ALA A 57 24.00 39.65 14.08
C ALA A 57 23.81 39.89 12.59
N THR A 58 24.68 39.28 11.77
CA THR A 58 24.37 38.95 10.37
C THR A 58 22.94 38.42 10.32
N PRO A 59 22.09 38.83 9.36
CA PRO A 59 20.77 38.25 9.22
C PRO A 59 20.95 36.75 9.01
N GLN A 60 20.78 35.95 10.05
CA GLN A 60 20.67 34.52 9.92
C GLN A 60 19.40 34.33 9.09
N ALA A 61 19.61 33.98 7.82
CA ALA A 61 18.58 33.38 7.00
C ALA A 61 17.92 32.34 7.89
N ARG A 62 16.63 32.55 8.20
CA ARG A 62 15.84 31.52 8.87
C ARG A 62 16.13 30.24 8.11
N PRO A 63 16.56 29.14 8.75
CA PRO A 63 16.49 27.86 8.09
C PRO A 63 15.02 27.70 7.70
N THR A 64 14.74 27.87 6.41
CA THR A 64 13.56 27.33 5.80
C THR A 64 13.62 25.87 6.23
N LEU A 65 12.70 25.47 7.12
CA LEU A 65 12.53 24.07 7.49
C LEU A 65 12.41 23.32 6.17
N ASP A 66 13.50 22.69 5.76
CA ASP A 66 13.54 21.82 4.60
C ASP A 66 12.45 20.79 4.85
N LEU A 67 11.56 20.61 3.89
CA LEU A 67 10.39 19.73 3.98
C LEU A 67 10.88 18.30 4.17
N ALA A 68 11.18 17.94 5.42
CA ALA A 68 11.66 16.67 5.92
C ALA A 68 12.61 15.96 4.94
N GLU A 69 13.92 16.00 5.17
CA GLU A 69 14.86 15.15 4.44
C GLU A 69 14.36 13.70 4.47
N VAL A 70 13.67 13.29 3.41
CA VAL A 70 13.04 11.97 3.32
C VAL A 70 14.17 11.02 3.00
N ILE A 71 14.67 10.33 4.03
CA ILE A 71 15.80 9.42 3.91
C ILE A 71 15.33 8.15 3.19
N PRO A 72 15.85 7.87 1.98
CA PRO A 72 15.49 6.66 1.26
C PRO A 72 16.04 5.43 1.99
N VAL A 73 15.22 4.38 2.04
CA VAL A 73 15.60 3.06 2.58
C VAL A 73 16.08 2.18 1.43
N PRO A 74 17.06 1.28 1.64
CA PRO A 74 17.46 0.31 0.61
C PRO A 74 16.29 -0.55 0.13
N VAL A 75 16.17 -0.74 -1.18
CA VAL A 75 15.09 -1.53 -1.81
C VAL A 75 15.06 -2.97 -1.28
N SER A 76 16.21 -3.58 -0.98
CA SER A 76 16.28 -4.92 -0.39
C SER A 76 15.63 -5.02 1.00
N ALA A 77 15.76 -3.98 1.83
CA ALA A 77 15.12 -3.94 3.13
C ALA A 77 13.59 -3.81 2.99
N VAL A 78 13.15 -2.97 2.04
CA VAL A 78 11.74 -2.84 1.70
C VAL A 78 11.17 -4.15 1.16
N ASP A 79 11.83 -4.79 0.19
CA ASP A 79 11.40 -6.08 -0.37
C ASP A 79 11.30 -7.17 0.71
N GLY A 80 12.28 -7.25 1.62
CA GLY A 80 12.22 -8.16 2.76
C GLY A 80 11.02 -7.93 3.68
N MET A 81 10.67 -6.67 3.96
CA MET A 81 9.47 -6.31 4.74
C MET A 81 8.19 -6.67 3.99
N LEU A 82 8.10 -6.34 2.69
CA LEU A 82 6.93 -6.64 1.86
C LEU A 82 6.67 -8.14 1.79
N ARG A 83 7.71 -8.96 1.60
CA ARG A 83 7.60 -10.43 1.57
C ARG A 83 7.09 -11.03 2.87
N ARG A 84 7.42 -10.44 4.03
CA ARG A 84 6.85 -10.83 5.34
C ARG A 84 5.34 -10.54 5.40
N MET A 85 4.88 -9.51 4.70
CA MET A 85 3.46 -9.20 4.51
C MET A 85 2.84 -9.91 3.29
N ARG A 86 3.57 -10.83 2.66
CA ARG A 86 3.17 -11.56 1.43
C ARG A 86 2.86 -10.64 0.25
N VAL A 87 3.48 -9.47 0.22
CA VAL A 87 3.51 -8.57 -0.94
C VAL A 87 4.84 -8.77 -1.65
N TYR A 88 4.82 -9.04 -2.95
CA TYR A 88 6.01 -9.29 -3.74
C TYR A 88 6.14 -8.24 -4.83
N LEU A 89 7.24 -7.49 -4.83
CA LEU A 89 7.55 -6.57 -5.92
C LEU A 89 8.50 -7.24 -6.91
N VAL A 90 8.13 -7.21 -8.18
CA VAL A 90 8.92 -7.78 -9.27
C VAL A 90 8.99 -6.84 -10.46
N ILE A 91 10.09 -6.90 -11.20
CA ILE A 91 10.28 -6.09 -12.41
C ILE A 91 9.57 -6.77 -13.57
N ALA A 92 8.50 -6.16 -14.09
CA ALA A 92 7.82 -6.72 -15.24
C ALA A 92 8.79 -6.81 -16.44
N PRO A 93 8.74 -7.89 -17.25
CA PRO A 93 9.62 -8.03 -18.40
C PRO A 93 9.50 -6.80 -19.33
N PRO A 94 10.60 -6.36 -19.96
CA PRO A 94 10.56 -5.24 -20.90
C PRO A 94 9.48 -5.46 -21.97
N GLY A 95 8.66 -4.42 -22.21
CA GLY A 95 7.59 -4.48 -23.21
C GLY A 95 6.37 -5.32 -22.82
N SER A 96 6.32 -5.92 -21.63
CA SER A 96 5.15 -6.66 -21.19
C SER A 96 3.90 -5.78 -21.13
N THR A 97 2.78 -6.32 -21.60
CA THR A 97 1.44 -5.73 -21.51
C THR A 97 0.55 -6.44 -20.51
N ALA A 98 1.03 -7.54 -19.91
CA ALA A 98 0.27 -8.36 -18.98
C ALA A 98 -0.16 -7.56 -17.74
N PHE A 99 -1.29 -7.98 -17.16
CA PHE A 99 -1.89 -7.34 -15.98
C PHE A 99 -2.15 -5.84 -16.18
N GLY A 100 -2.49 -5.43 -17.41
CA GLY A 100 -2.87 -4.05 -17.75
C GLY A 100 -1.72 -3.04 -17.77
N ILE A 101 -0.48 -3.46 -17.55
CA ILE A 101 0.67 -2.53 -17.46
C ILE A 101 0.97 -1.82 -18.79
N GLY A 102 0.55 -2.40 -19.92
CA GLY A 102 0.70 -1.80 -21.24
C GLY A 102 -0.03 -0.45 -21.39
N ALA A 103 -1.16 -0.28 -20.68
CA ALA A 103 -1.96 0.95 -20.72
C ALA A 103 -1.44 2.07 -19.80
N LEU A 104 -0.44 1.80 -18.95
CA LEU A 104 0.07 2.74 -17.95
C LEU A 104 1.21 3.64 -18.46
N GLY A 105 1.50 3.60 -19.77
CA GLY A 105 2.53 4.43 -20.40
C GLY A 105 3.92 3.77 -20.38
N GLN A 106 4.96 4.61 -20.40
CA GLN A 106 6.36 4.19 -20.49
C GLN A 106 7.13 4.52 -19.22
N GLY A 107 8.19 3.75 -18.96
CA GLY A 107 9.03 3.88 -17.78
C GLY A 107 9.37 2.53 -17.19
N ARG A 108 9.74 2.53 -15.91
CA ARG A 108 10.07 1.32 -15.18
C ARG A 108 8.79 0.60 -14.78
N ARG A 109 8.65 -0.62 -15.27
CA ARG A 109 7.45 -1.44 -15.12
C ARG A 109 7.59 -2.38 -13.92
N ILE A 110 6.68 -2.28 -12.96
CA ILE A 110 6.71 -3.05 -11.72
C ILE A 110 5.36 -3.74 -11.54
N TRP A 111 5.38 -4.98 -11.11
CA TRP A 111 4.20 -5.67 -10.61
C TRP A 111 4.32 -5.88 -9.10
N ALA A 112 3.22 -5.60 -8.40
CA ALA A 112 3.04 -6.02 -7.02
C ALA A 112 2.09 -7.21 -6.99
N VAL A 113 2.58 -8.38 -6.62
CA VAL A 113 1.74 -9.54 -6.31
C VAL A 113 1.26 -9.40 -4.88
N LEU A 114 -0.04 -9.21 -4.70
CA LEU A 114 -0.69 -8.98 -3.43
C LEU A 114 -1.21 -10.29 -2.84
N PRO A 115 -1.33 -10.38 -1.50
CA PRO A 115 -1.96 -11.52 -0.88
C PRO A 115 -3.43 -11.66 -1.33
N SER A 116 -3.93 -12.89 -1.23
CA SER A 116 -5.31 -13.22 -1.49
C SER A 116 -6.19 -12.65 -0.39
N CYS A 117 -7.39 -12.25 -0.78
CA CYS A 117 -8.46 -12.00 0.16
C CYS A 117 -9.16 -13.33 0.46
N ARG A 118 -9.74 -13.45 1.64
CA ARG A 118 -10.69 -14.50 1.98
C ARG A 118 -12.10 -13.94 1.97
N THR A 119 -13.07 -14.82 1.83
CA THR A 119 -14.47 -14.48 2.12
C THR A 119 -14.60 -14.06 3.57
N THR A 120 -15.40 -13.01 3.83
CA THR A 120 -15.77 -12.61 5.18
C THR A 120 -16.48 -13.77 5.88
N ASN A 121 -15.98 -14.15 7.06
CA ASN A 121 -16.59 -15.17 7.90
C ASN A 121 -16.94 -14.53 9.25
N PRO A 122 -18.22 -14.55 9.69
CA PRO A 122 -18.63 -13.98 10.97
C PRO A 122 -18.01 -14.68 12.19
N ASP A 123 -17.54 -15.94 12.03
CA ASP A 123 -16.92 -16.72 13.10
C ASP A 123 -15.38 -16.59 13.14
N ASP A 124 -14.79 -15.78 12.26
CA ASP A 124 -13.34 -15.57 12.18
C ASP A 124 -12.99 -14.07 12.14
N ASP A 125 -12.52 -13.56 13.28
CA ASP A 125 -12.19 -12.15 13.48
C ASP A 125 -10.98 -11.62 12.67
N ARG A 126 -10.24 -12.48 11.95
CA ARG A 126 -9.09 -11.99 11.17
C ARG A 126 -9.57 -11.11 9.99
N GLU A 127 -8.69 -10.26 9.49
CA GLU A 127 -9.03 -9.38 8.36
C GLU A 127 -9.23 -10.19 7.07
N PRO A 128 -10.35 -10.00 6.33
CA PRO A 128 -10.59 -10.71 5.08
C PRO A 128 -9.54 -10.42 3.99
N CYS A 129 -9.10 -9.17 3.91
CA CYS A 129 -8.00 -8.76 3.03
C CYS A 129 -6.90 -8.15 3.91
N PRO A 130 -5.77 -8.83 4.14
CA PRO A 130 -4.70 -8.24 4.95
C PRO A 130 -4.06 -7.04 4.23
N VAL A 131 -4.03 -7.04 2.90
CA VAL A 131 -3.56 -5.91 2.09
C VAL A 131 -4.60 -5.68 1.02
N ASP A 132 -5.13 -4.47 0.91
CA ASP A 132 -6.11 -4.10 -0.12
C ASP A 132 -5.41 -3.72 -1.41
N ARG A 133 -4.45 -2.80 -1.32
CA ARG A 133 -3.67 -2.29 -2.45
C ARG A 133 -2.31 -1.78 -2.00
N LEU A 134 -1.45 -1.58 -2.98
CA LEU A 134 -0.20 -0.85 -2.85
C LEU A 134 -0.36 0.51 -3.53
N THR A 135 0.22 1.56 -2.95
CA THR A 135 0.41 2.83 -3.67
C THR A 135 1.89 3.09 -3.85
N LEU A 136 2.25 3.56 -5.04
CA LEU A 136 3.55 4.13 -5.34
C LEU A 136 3.30 5.56 -5.80
N GLU A 137 3.97 6.51 -5.16
CA GLU A 137 3.84 7.94 -5.42
C GLU A 137 5.22 8.53 -5.65
N ALA A 138 5.38 9.36 -6.69
CA ALA A 138 6.62 10.09 -6.89
C ALA A 138 6.81 11.11 -5.76
N VAL A 139 8.02 11.19 -5.21
CA VAL A 139 8.36 12.17 -4.17
C VAL A 139 9.06 13.34 -4.84
N ILE A 140 8.62 14.57 -4.51
CA ILE A 140 9.11 15.85 -5.04
C ILE A 140 8.75 16.11 -6.50
N ARG A 141 9.07 15.21 -7.43
CA ARG A 141 8.84 15.40 -8.88
C ARG A 141 8.64 14.08 -9.62
N GLY A 142 8.19 14.20 -10.87
CA GLY A 142 7.89 13.07 -11.74
C GLY A 142 6.54 12.47 -11.42
N ASN A 143 6.26 11.30 -11.99
CA ASN A 143 4.95 10.67 -11.88
C ASN A 143 5.06 9.14 -11.81
N VAL A 144 4.06 8.52 -11.18
CA VAL A 144 3.88 7.08 -11.13
C VAL A 144 2.46 6.77 -11.58
N ASN A 145 2.34 6.06 -12.68
CA ASN A 145 1.05 5.55 -13.14
C ASN A 145 0.79 4.19 -12.48
N SER A 146 -0.43 3.97 -12.03
CA SER A 146 -0.82 2.73 -11.36
C SER A 146 -2.12 2.18 -11.92
N GLY A 147 -2.22 0.86 -11.99
CA GLY A 147 -3.45 0.15 -12.27
C GLY A 147 -4.16 -0.24 -10.98
N THR A 148 -5.43 -0.63 -11.10
CA THR A 148 -6.16 -1.28 -10.01
C THR A 148 -5.67 -2.72 -9.83
N PRO A 149 -5.68 -3.26 -8.60
CA PRO A 149 -5.43 -4.69 -8.38
C PRO A 149 -6.39 -5.56 -9.21
N THR A 150 -5.83 -6.54 -9.94
CA THR A 150 -6.58 -7.49 -10.77
C THR A 150 -6.40 -8.90 -10.23
N PHE A 151 -7.46 -9.71 -10.16
CA PHE A 151 -7.37 -11.08 -9.68
C PHE A 151 -6.63 -12.00 -10.66
N LEU A 152 -5.76 -12.85 -10.13
CA LEU A 152 -5.08 -13.94 -10.81
C LEU A 152 -5.88 -15.22 -10.60
N GLY A 153 -6.86 -15.44 -11.47
CA GLY A 153 -7.79 -16.56 -11.41
C GLY A 153 -9.23 -16.15 -11.08
N GLY A 154 -10.16 -17.11 -11.18
CA GLY A 154 -11.61 -16.88 -11.07
C GLY A 154 -12.24 -17.19 -9.71
N VAL A 155 -11.46 -17.32 -8.64
CA VAL A 155 -11.95 -17.71 -7.30
C VAL A 155 -11.70 -16.61 -6.27
N ALA A 156 -12.51 -16.55 -5.20
CA ALA A 156 -12.44 -15.48 -4.19
C ALA A 156 -11.08 -15.42 -3.45
N ASP A 157 -10.41 -16.57 -3.30
CA ASP A 157 -9.06 -16.67 -2.72
C ASP A 157 -7.93 -16.46 -3.75
N ALA A 158 -8.26 -15.96 -4.94
CA ALA A 158 -7.27 -15.68 -5.97
C ALA A 158 -6.26 -14.61 -5.52
N ARG A 159 -5.02 -14.81 -5.95
CA ARG A 159 -3.99 -13.76 -5.85
C ARG A 159 -4.44 -12.53 -6.61
N ARG A 160 -3.83 -11.38 -6.30
CA ARG A 160 -4.06 -10.16 -7.08
C ARG A 160 -2.74 -9.58 -7.54
N VAL A 161 -2.74 -8.94 -8.70
CA VAL A 161 -1.60 -8.18 -9.22
C VAL A 161 -2.00 -6.75 -9.43
N GLN A 162 -1.15 -5.84 -8.98
CA GLN A 162 -1.27 -4.43 -9.26
C GLN A 162 -0.05 -3.97 -10.06
N SER A 163 -0.30 -3.24 -11.14
CA SER A 163 0.74 -2.77 -12.06
C SER A 163 1.10 -1.33 -11.80
N PHE A 164 2.39 -1.01 -11.93
CA PHE A 164 2.93 0.34 -11.78
C PHE A 164 3.92 0.65 -12.91
N VAL A 165 3.90 1.90 -13.38
CA VAL A 165 4.92 2.47 -14.25
C VAL A 165 5.49 3.71 -13.56
N VAL A 166 6.76 3.63 -13.18
CA VAL A 166 7.50 4.75 -12.60
C VAL A 166 8.22 5.49 -13.72
N GLU A 167 7.90 6.77 -13.92
CA GLU A 167 8.57 7.59 -14.92
C GLU A 167 10.02 7.85 -14.54
N GLN A 168 10.89 7.97 -15.55
CA GLN A 168 12.33 8.20 -15.35
C GLN A 168 12.63 9.54 -14.65
N SER A 169 11.69 10.49 -14.68
CA SER A 169 11.81 11.79 -14.04
C SER A 169 11.67 11.74 -12.52
N ALA A 170 11.11 10.65 -11.97
CA ALA A 170 10.88 10.45 -10.54
C ALA A 170 12.15 9.89 -9.87
N PRO A 171 12.89 10.68 -9.06
CA PRO A 171 14.12 10.20 -8.42
C PRO A 171 13.82 9.26 -7.25
N ARG A 172 12.72 9.51 -6.54
CA ARG A 172 12.29 8.78 -5.35
C ARG A 172 10.83 8.41 -5.46
N VAL A 173 10.47 7.26 -4.93
CA VAL A 173 9.08 6.84 -4.80
C VAL A 173 8.76 6.51 -3.35
N ARG A 174 7.60 6.99 -2.89
CA ARG A 174 6.98 6.57 -1.65
C ARG A 174 6.11 5.37 -1.94
N LEU A 175 6.36 4.28 -1.22
CA LEU A 175 5.57 3.08 -1.25
C LEU A 175 4.73 3.00 0.02
N ARG A 176 3.42 2.74 -0.12
CA ARG A 176 2.51 2.51 1.01
C ARG A 176 1.73 1.23 0.80
N VAL A 177 1.75 0.36 1.80
CA VAL A 177 0.90 -0.83 1.87
C VAL A 177 -0.37 -0.45 2.61
N LEU A 178 -1.51 -0.52 1.93
CA LEU A 178 -2.80 -0.16 2.48
C LEU A 178 -3.59 -1.42 2.78
N GLY A 179 -4.12 -1.52 4.00
CA GLY A 179 -5.11 -2.53 4.38
C GLY A 179 -6.54 -1.97 4.33
N PRO A 180 -7.50 -2.71 4.91
CA PRO A 180 -8.91 -2.31 4.99
C PRO A 180 -9.11 -0.89 5.52
N GLY A 181 -9.96 -0.13 4.84
CA GLY A 181 -10.26 1.26 5.21
C GLY A 181 -9.08 2.22 5.01
N ASP A 182 -8.19 1.92 4.07
CA ASP A 182 -6.99 2.70 3.75
C ASP A 182 -6.00 2.85 4.92
N ARG A 183 -6.04 1.93 5.89
CA ARG A 183 -5.08 1.90 6.99
C ARG A 183 -3.68 1.60 6.45
N VAL A 184 -2.74 2.51 6.67
CA VAL A 184 -1.33 2.31 6.33
C VAL A 184 -0.75 1.22 7.23
N ARG A 185 -0.30 0.11 6.63
CA ARG A 185 0.38 -0.98 7.33
C ARG A 185 1.89 -0.85 7.30
N TYR A 186 2.39 -0.23 6.24
CA TYR A 186 3.80 -0.01 6.02
C TYR A 186 3.97 1.15 5.04
N GLU A 187 4.98 1.97 5.30
CA GLU A 187 5.35 3.08 4.43
C GLU A 187 6.87 3.20 4.40
N ALA A 188 7.42 3.39 3.21
CA ALA A 188 8.83 3.65 3.01
C ALA A 188 9.04 4.51 1.77
N VAL A 189 10.16 5.22 1.73
CA VAL A 189 10.62 5.90 0.51
C VAL A 189 11.87 5.20 0.03
N VAL A 190 11.97 4.97 -1.27
CA VAL A 190 13.13 4.36 -1.92
C VAL A 190 13.58 5.20 -3.09
N GLU A 191 14.86 5.08 -3.43
CA GLU A 191 15.38 5.61 -4.69
C GLU A 191 14.77 4.83 -5.86
N ALA A 192 14.12 5.55 -6.78
CA ALA A 192 13.41 4.95 -7.90
C ALA A 192 14.36 4.13 -8.77
N ASP A 193 15.60 4.59 -8.95
CA ASP A 193 16.63 3.90 -9.70
C ASP A 193 17.06 2.55 -9.11
N ARG A 194 16.87 2.35 -7.81
CA ARG A 194 17.15 1.08 -7.14
C ARG A 194 16.02 0.06 -7.29
N LEU A 195 14.85 0.44 -7.82
CA LEU A 195 13.79 -0.52 -8.16
C LEU A 195 14.22 -1.49 -9.28
N ALA A 196 15.29 -1.17 -10.02
CA ALA A 196 15.91 -2.08 -10.99
C ALA A 196 16.61 -3.28 -10.33
N ASP A 197 16.84 -3.23 -9.02
CA ASP A 197 17.42 -4.33 -8.24
C ASP A 197 16.38 -5.35 -7.79
N LEU A 198 15.08 -5.08 -8.02
CA LEU A 198 14.02 -6.02 -7.71
C LEU A 198 14.19 -7.29 -8.55
N GLN A 199 13.73 -8.42 -8.00
CA GLN A 199 13.83 -9.69 -8.69
C GLN A 199 12.97 -9.70 -9.96
N PRO A 200 13.42 -10.37 -11.04
CA PRO A 200 12.55 -10.67 -12.16
C PRO A 200 11.42 -11.61 -11.71
N PRO A 201 10.26 -11.57 -12.38
CA PRO A 201 9.14 -12.43 -12.04
C PRO A 201 9.45 -13.88 -12.44
N GLU A 202 9.23 -14.79 -11.50
CA GLU A 202 9.11 -16.21 -11.78
C GLU A 202 7.75 -16.53 -12.42
N GLY A 203 7.79 -17.25 -13.54
CA GLY A 203 6.63 -17.53 -14.38
C GLY A 203 7.05 -17.89 -15.81
N ALA A 204 6.10 -17.83 -16.72
CA ALA A 204 6.33 -18.13 -18.13
C ALA A 204 5.57 -17.16 -19.04
N SER A 205 6.12 -16.91 -20.23
CA SER A 205 5.39 -16.25 -21.30
C SER A 205 4.14 -17.04 -21.66
N SER A 206 3.05 -16.34 -21.98
CA SER A 206 1.77 -16.93 -22.36
C SER A 206 1.14 -16.16 -23.51
N ALA A 207 0.02 -16.65 -24.05
CA ALA A 207 -0.72 -15.98 -25.12
C ALA A 207 -1.21 -14.58 -24.70
N ASP A 208 -1.51 -14.39 -23.41
CA ASP A 208 -1.93 -13.12 -22.81
C ASP A 208 -0.73 -12.26 -22.34
N GLY A 209 0.50 -12.64 -22.72
CA GLY A 209 1.75 -11.95 -22.41
C GLY A 209 2.59 -12.67 -21.39
N PHE A 210 2.10 -12.85 -20.15
CA PHE A 210 2.86 -13.48 -19.07
C PHE A 210 1.95 -14.10 -18.01
N THR A 211 2.32 -15.28 -17.53
CA THR A 211 1.66 -15.98 -16.42
C THR A 211 2.65 -16.17 -15.28
N LEU A 212 2.29 -15.70 -14.09
CA LEU A 212 3.09 -15.84 -12.87
C LEU A 212 3.02 -17.28 -12.33
N ASP A 213 4.15 -17.84 -11.90
CA ASP A 213 4.19 -19.09 -11.14
C ASP A 213 3.79 -18.82 -9.68
N LEU A 214 2.53 -19.08 -9.35
CA LEU A 214 1.98 -18.78 -8.01
C LEU A 214 2.61 -19.60 -6.88
N THR A 215 3.33 -20.69 -7.18
CA THR A 215 4.07 -21.45 -6.16
C THR A 215 5.22 -20.65 -5.56
N ARG A 216 5.70 -19.64 -6.29
CA ARG A 216 6.78 -18.72 -5.88
C ARG A 216 6.28 -17.50 -5.12
N TYR A 217 4.97 -17.26 -5.14
CA TYR A 217 4.31 -16.12 -4.47
C TYR A 217 3.24 -16.60 -3.48
N PRO A 218 3.65 -17.36 -2.44
CA PRO A 218 2.75 -18.18 -1.63
C PRO A 218 1.66 -17.38 -0.93
N ALA A 219 0.42 -17.78 -1.20
CA ALA A 219 -0.77 -17.71 -0.35
C ALA A 219 -0.68 -16.82 0.92
N ARG A 220 -0.09 -17.48 1.90
CA ARG A 220 -0.15 -17.23 3.33
C ARG A 220 1.15 -17.80 3.89
#